data_AF-A0A7Y5ZHQ5-F1
#
_entry.id   AF-A0A7Y5ZHQ5-F1
#
_cell.length_a   1.000
_cell.length_b   1.000
_cell.length_c   1.000
_cell.angle_alpha   90.00
_cell.angle_beta   90.00
_cell.angle_gamma   90.00
#
_symmetry.space_group_name_H-M   'P 1'
#
loop_
_entity.id
_entity.type
_entity.pdbx_description
1 polymer ?
#
loop_
_entity_poly.entity_id
_entity_poly.type
_entity_poly.pdbx_seq_one_letter_code
_entity_poly.pdbx_strand_id
1 'polypeptide(L)'
;MTDDTPLEDLVASLAERWEDQPPRQSPGMLGIRVINWRTLDDADAAEVWTNLRGWVIWFTRRYNLPTRKIPPCWYKHGALVEELSALHTAWLVSFDSLDAGYGPIGWHERLAVAIPRLASWYNGECHNGHTELPQAGGNAVPAEWADWIRQSHAHE
;
A
#
# COMPACT_ATOMS: atom_id res chain seq x y z
N MET A 1 -47.33 -9.82 15.37
CA MET A 1 -46.99 -8.54 16.02
C MET A 1 -45.79 -8.02 15.25
N THR A 2 -46.06 -7.27 14.19
CA THR A 2 -45.02 -6.66 13.33
C THR A 2 -44.37 -5.55 14.12
N ASP A 3 -43.05 -5.64 14.26
CA ASP A 3 -42.22 -4.63 14.87
C ASP A 3 -42.05 -3.48 13.86
N ASP A 4 -42.98 -2.52 13.90
CA ASP A 4 -42.91 -1.29 13.10
C ASP A 4 -41.98 -0.30 13.81
N THR A 5 -40.68 -0.55 13.75
CA THR A 5 -39.69 0.44 14.17
C THR A 5 -39.73 1.62 13.19
N PRO A 6 -39.98 2.85 13.65
CA PRO A 6 -40.02 4.03 12.78
C PRO A 6 -38.70 4.25 12.04
N LEU A 7 -38.77 4.75 10.80
CA LEU A 7 -37.60 4.94 9.93
C LEU A 7 -36.57 5.89 10.57
N GLU A 8 -37.05 6.89 11.30
CA GLU A 8 -36.23 7.85 12.04
C GLU A 8 -35.36 7.18 13.12
N ASP A 9 -35.89 6.18 13.81
CA ASP A 9 -35.16 5.45 14.86
C ASP A 9 -34.12 4.52 14.23
N LEU A 10 -34.44 3.93 13.07
CA LEU A 10 -33.48 3.17 12.27
C LEU A 10 -32.31 4.05 11.80
N VAL A 11 -32.61 5.27 11.30
CA VAL A 11 -31.61 6.23 10.83
C VAL A 11 -30.74 6.74 11.98
N ALA A 12 -31.32 7.04 13.14
CA ALA A 12 -30.56 7.45 14.33
C ALA A 12 -29.62 6.34 14.81
N SER A 13 -30.09 5.09 14.84
CA SER A 13 -29.28 3.93 15.23
C SER A 13 -28.16 3.58 14.24
N LEU A 14 -28.28 4.02 12.98
CA LEU A 14 -27.26 3.88 11.95
C LEU A 14 -26.15 4.92 12.10
N ALA A 15 -26.50 6.16 12.47
CA ALA A 15 -25.53 7.24 12.66
C ALA A 15 -24.56 6.94 13.82
N GLU A 16 -25.07 6.50 14.97
CA GLU A 16 -24.25 6.09 16.12
C GLU A 16 -23.28 4.95 15.76
N ARG A 17 -23.74 3.99 14.95
CA ARG A 17 -22.93 2.84 14.52
C ARG A 17 -21.90 3.17 13.44
N TRP A 18 -22.13 4.23 12.67
CA TRP A 18 -21.25 4.67 11.57
C TRP A 18 -20.08 5.51 12.09
N GLU A 19 -20.30 6.30 13.14
CA GLU A 19 -19.28 7.15 13.75
C GLU A 19 -18.28 6.36 14.61
N ASP A 20 -18.71 5.26 15.24
CA ASP A 20 -17.85 4.36 16.03
C ASP A 20 -17.19 3.23 15.22
N GLN A 21 -17.37 3.20 13.89
CA GLN A 21 -16.74 2.18 13.07
C GLN A 21 -15.22 2.43 13.04
N PRO A 22 -14.39 1.50 13.57
CA PRO A 22 -12.95 1.62 13.39
C PRO A 22 -12.65 1.73 11.88
N PRO A 23 -11.63 2.51 11.47
CA PRO A 23 -11.30 2.67 10.06
C PRO A 23 -11.27 1.29 9.40
N ARG A 24 -12.05 1.11 8.33
CA ARG A 24 -12.25 -0.19 7.68
C ARG A 24 -10.91 -0.72 7.15
N GLN A 25 -10.21 -1.45 8.01
CA GLN A 25 -9.04 -2.26 7.69
C GLN A 25 -9.16 -3.61 8.41
N SER A 26 -10.39 -4.12 8.53
CA SER A 26 -10.60 -5.51 8.93
C SER A 26 -9.87 -6.40 7.92
N PRO A 27 -8.91 -7.22 8.35
CA PRO A 27 -8.29 -8.18 7.48
C PRO A 27 -9.39 -9.02 6.81
N GLY A 28 -9.22 -9.34 5.53
CA GLY A 28 -10.19 -10.19 4.83
C GLY A 28 -10.30 -11.58 5.46
N MET A 29 -11.09 -12.48 4.88
CA MET A 29 -11.29 -13.85 5.40
C MET A 29 -9.99 -14.64 5.67
N LEU A 30 -8.87 -14.24 5.05
CA LEU A 30 -7.55 -14.83 5.23
C LEU A 30 -6.73 -14.21 6.39
N GLY A 31 -7.26 -13.23 7.13
CA GLY A 31 -6.47 -12.50 8.14
C GLY A 31 -5.38 -11.60 7.54
N ILE A 32 -5.33 -11.44 6.22
CA ILE A 32 -4.34 -10.64 5.50
C ILE A 32 -4.86 -9.21 5.34
N ARG A 33 -4.01 -8.24 5.71
CA ARG A 33 -4.29 -6.80 5.61
C ARG A 33 -3.50 -6.17 4.47
N VAL A 34 -4.21 -5.47 3.58
CA VAL A 34 -3.59 -4.57 2.61
C VAL A 34 -3.06 -3.34 3.34
N ILE A 35 -1.80 -2.98 3.09
CA ILE A 35 -1.18 -1.84 3.76
C ILE A 35 -1.42 -0.58 2.94
N ASN A 36 -2.05 0.41 3.55
CA ASN A 36 -2.11 1.79 3.04
C ASN A 36 -1.28 2.68 3.96
N TRP A 37 -0.06 3.01 3.53
CA TRP A 37 0.88 3.80 4.31
C TRP A 37 0.40 5.22 4.62
N ARG A 38 -0.51 5.78 3.82
CA ARG A 38 -1.08 7.11 4.04
C ARG A 38 -2.05 7.16 5.22
N THR A 39 -2.68 6.04 5.55
CA THR A 39 -3.70 5.93 6.61
C THR A 39 -3.32 4.88 7.64
N LEU A 40 -2.04 4.52 7.72
CA LEU A 40 -1.52 3.57 8.69
C LEU A 40 -1.40 4.28 10.04
N ASP A 41 -2.04 3.72 11.06
CA ASP A 41 -1.92 4.26 12.42
C ASP A 41 -0.54 3.96 13.02
N ASP A 42 -0.08 4.87 13.88
CA ASP A 42 1.23 4.79 14.54
C ASP A 42 1.35 3.54 15.42
N ALA A 43 0.23 3.11 16.02
CA ALA A 43 0.16 1.90 16.84
C ALA A 43 0.48 0.62 16.04
N ASP A 44 0.02 0.56 14.79
CA ASP A 44 0.23 -0.59 13.90
C ASP A 44 1.55 -0.52 13.12
N ALA A 45 2.10 0.68 12.95
CA ALA A 45 3.23 0.93 12.07
C ALA A 45 4.45 0.07 12.40
N ALA A 46 4.76 -0.10 13.70
CA ALA A 46 5.92 -0.86 14.15
C ALA A 46 5.85 -2.34 13.72
N GLU A 47 4.67 -2.96 13.81
CA GLU A 47 4.45 -4.34 13.40
C GLU A 47 4.54 -4.47 11.88
N VAL A 48 3.85 -3.59 11.15
CA VAL A 48 3.85 -3.59 9.68
C VAL A 48 5.27 -3.44 9.12
N TRP A 49 6.06 -2.51 9.67
CA TRP A 49 7.45 -2.33 9.27
C TRP A 49 8.31 -3.56 9.57
N THR A 50 8.13 -4.18 10.73
CA THR A 50 8.86 -5.39 11.13
C THR A 50 8.56 -6.55 10.19
N ASN A 51 7.28 -6.80 9.92
CA ASN A 51 6.83 -7.87 9.05
C ASN A 51 7.33 -7.65 7.61
N LEU A 52 7.18 -6.44 7.07
CA LEU A 52 7.68 -6.12 5.74
C LEU A 52 9.20 -6.28 5.65
N ARG A 53 9.96 -5.78 6.63
CA ARG A 53 11.42 -5.92 6.64
C ARG A 53 11.85 -7.39 6.66
N GLY A 54 11.22 -8.21 7.51
CA GLY A 54 11.49 -9.64 7.57
C GLY A 54 11.25 -10.32 6.23
N TRP A 55 10.11 -10.00 5.60
CA TRP A 55 9.78 -10.52 4.27
C TRP A 55 10.76 -10.05 3.19
N VAL A 56 11.13 -8.76 3.14
CA VAL A 56 12.10 -8.24 2.15
C VAL A 56 13.46 -8.93 2.28
N ILE A 57 13.92 -9.18 3.51
CA ILE A 57 15.18 -9.91 3.75
C ILE A 57 15.09 -11.34 3.22
N TRP A 58 13.99 -12.05 3.51
CA TRP A 58 13.76 -13.39 2.96
C TRP A 58 13.68 -13.36 1.44
N PHE A 59 12.90 -12.44 0.88
CA PHE A 59 12.60 -12.32 -0.54
C PHE A 59 13.85 -12.04 -1.37
N THR A 60 14.66 -11.06 -0.95
CA THR A 60 15.94 -10.73 -1.61
C THR A 60 16.90 -11.91 -1.62
N ARG A 61 16.99 -12.67 -0.52
CA ARG A 61 17.82 -13.89 -0.43
C ARG A 61 17.25 -15.03 -1.27
N ARG A 62 15.94 -15.27 -1.21
CA ARG A 62 15.25 -16.40 -1.87
C ARG A 62 15.33 -16.31 -3.38
N TYR A 63 15.23 -15.10 -3.93
CA TYR A 63 15.27 -14.82 -5.37
C TYR A 63 16.62 -14.26 -5.84
N ASN A 64 17.63 -14.23 -4.96
CA ASN A 64 18.97 -13.71 -5.25
C ASN A 64 18.94 -12.32 -5.93
N LEU A 65 18.13 -11.40 -5.38
CA LEU A 65 17.97 -10.07 -5.95
C LEU A 65 19.18 -9.20 -5.63
N PRO A 66 19.82 -8.57 -6.63
CA PRO A 66 20.97 -7.72 -6.38
C PRO A 66 20.55 -6.41 -5.71
N THR A 67 21.49 -5.77 -5.03
CA THR A 67 21.30 -4.47 -4.35
C THR A 67 20.88 -3.34 -5.31
N ARG A 68 21.10 -3.51 -6.62
CA ARG A 68 20.62 -2.62 -7.69
C ARG A 68 19.09 -2.71 -7.91
N LYS A 69 18.42 -3.73 -7.39
CA LYS A 69 16.96 -3.86 -7.43
C LYS A 69 16.34 -3.39 -6.13
N ILE A 70 16.93 -3.77 -5.01
CA ILE A 70 16.46 -3.41 -3.67
C ILE A 70 17.68 -2.99 -2.85
N PRO A 71 17.94 -1.67 -2.70
CA PRO A 71 19.09 -1.20 -1.95
C PRO A 71 18.88 -1.34 -0.43
N PRO A 72 19.95 -1.36 0.40
CA PRO A 72 19.82 -1.44 1.86
C PRO A 72 18.96 -0.32 2.48
N CYS A 73 18.86 0.83 1.82
CA CYS A 73 18.05 1.97 2.23
C CYS A 73 16.62 1.98 1.64
N TRP A 74 16.12 0.87 1.08
CA TRP A 74 14.80 0.77 0.44
C TRP A 74 13.66 1.41 1.25
N TYR A 75 13.70 1.31 2.58
CA TYR A 75 12.68 1.85 3.50
C TYR A 75 12.59 3.37 3.51
N LYS A 76 13.59 4.07 2.95
CA LYS A 76 13.59 5.53 2.77
C LYS A 76 13.00 5.96 1.41
N HIS A 77 12.69 5.01 0.53
CA HIS A 77 12.12 5.26 -0.79
C HIS A 77 10.64 4.90 -0.79
N GLY A 78 9.76 5.90 -0.66
CA GLY A 78 8.31 5.69 -0.56
C GLY A 78 7.73 4.80 -1.67
N ALA A 79 8.11 5.02 -2.94
CA ALA A 79 7.66 4.18 -4.06
C ALA A 79 8.10 2.70 -3.94
N LEU A 80 9.30 2.43 -3.41
CA LEU A 80 9.73 1.05 -3.12
C LEU A 80 8.94 0.46 -1.96
N VAL A 81 8.67 1.25 -0.92
CA VAL A 81 7.87 0.81 0.22
C VAL A 81 6.46 0.39 -0.24
N GLU A 82 5.83 1.19 -1.09
CA GLU A 82 4.52 0.89 -1.68
C GLU A 82 4.55 -0.42 -2.50
N GLU A 83 5.46 -0.52 -3.47
CA GLU A 83 5.54 -1.70 -4.35
C GLU A 83 5.91 -2.98 -3.57
N LEU A 84 6.85 -2.90 -2.62
CA LEU A 84 7.24 -4.05 -1.79
C LEU A 84 6.12 -4.50 -0.86
N SER A 85 5.35 -3.55 -0.31
CA SER A 85 4.18 -3.86 0.53
C SER A 85 3.08 -4.56 -0.28
N ALA A 86 2.84 -4.10 -1.51
CA ALA A 86 1.90 -4.73 -2.42
C ALA A 86 2.34 -6.14 -2.81
N LEU A 87 3.62 -6.33 -3.15
CA LEU A 87 4.17 -7.66 -3.47
C LEU A 87 4.11 -8.61 -2.28
N HIS A 88 4.38 -8.13 -1.06
CA HIS A 88 4.27 -8.91 0.17
C HIS A 88 2.83 -9.35 0.43
N THR A 89 1.87 -8.42 0.33
CA THR A 89 0.45 -8.73 0.52
C THR A 89 -0.03 -9.75 -0.52
N ALA A 90 0.35 -9.57 -1.78
CA ALA A 90 0.04 -10.52 -2.84
C ALA A 90 0.67 -11.90 -2.56
N TRP A 91 1.89 -11.94 -2.03
CA TRP A 91 2.57 -13.19 -1.68
C TRP A 91 1.82 -13.94 -0.59
N LEU A 92 1.39 -13.25 0.48
CA LEU A 92 0.62 -13.86 1.57
C LEU A 92 -0.67 -14.49 1.04
N VAL A 93 -1.41 -13.80 0.16
CA VAL A 93 -2.66 -14.31 -0.42
C VAL A 93 -2.39 -15.48 -1.36
N SER A 94 -1.36 -15.36 -2.21
CA SER A 94 -1.06 -16.34 -3.25
C SER A 94 -0.48 -17.65 -2.72
N PHE A 95 0.10 -17.65 -1.52
CA PHE A 95 0.69 -18.84 -0.89
C PHE A 95 -0.13 -19.34 0.31
N ASP A 96 -1.35 -18.84 0.48
CA ASP A 96 -2.28 -19.32 1.50
C ASP A 96 -2.75 -20.76 1.20
N SER A 97 -3.05 -21.53 2.24
CA SER A 97 -3.48 -22.94 2.09
C SER A 97 -4.86 -23.09 1.45
N LEU A 98 -5.65 -22.03 1.40
CA LEU A 98 -6.96 -21.99 0.76
C LEU A 98 -6.87 -21.73 -0.76
N ASP A 99 -5.69 -21.44 -1.30
CA ASP A 99 -5.52 -21.25 -2.74
C ASP A 99 -5.72 -22.57 -3.52
N ALA A 100 -6.35 -22.48 -4.69
CA ALA A 100 -6.64 -23.64 -5.55
C ALA A 100 -5.41 -24.19 -6.30
N GLY A 101 -4.22 -23.63 -6.07
CA GLY A 101 -2.94 -24.02 -6.69
C GLY A 101 -2.46 -23.09 -7.81
N TYR A 102 -3.20 -22.01 -8.09
CA TYR A 102 -2.88 -21.06 -9.17
C TYR A 102 -2.31 -19.73 -8.67
N GLY A 103 -2.55 -19.38 -7.40
CA GLY A 103 -2.02 -18.18 -6.76
C GLY A 103 -0.50 -18.08 -6.88
N PRO A 104 0.28 -19.13 -6.53
CA PRO A 104 1.74 -19.05 -6.55
C PRO A 104 2.31 -18.72 -7.94
N ILE A 105 1.79 -19.33 -9.01
CA ILE A 105 2.27 -19.05 -10.37
C ILE A 105 1.86 -17.63 -10.81
N GLY A 106 0.62 -17.23 -10.53
CA GLY A 106 0.14 -15.87 -10.84
C GLY A 106 0.91 -14.77 -10.09
N TRP A 107 1.39 -15.06 -8.88
CA TRP A 107 2.27 -14.14 -8.15
C TRP A 107 3.63 -13.97 -8.84
N HIS A 108 4.23 -15.06 -9.34
CA HIS A 108 5.51 -14.98 -10.05
C HIS A 108 5.41 -14.21 -11.37
N GLU A 109 4.29 -14.34 -12.09
CA GLU A 109 4.02 -13.55 -13.29
C GLU A 109 3.99 -12.05 -12.98
N ARG A 110 3.31 -11.66 -11.89
CA ARG A 110 3.28 -10.27 -11.42
C ARG A 110 4.65 -9.78 -10.94
N LEU A 111 5.40 -10.64 -10.26
CA LEU A 111 6.77 -10.35 -9.85
C LEU A 111 7.67 -10.05 -11.05
N ALA A 112 7.58 -10.84 -12.12
CA ALA A 112 8.36 -10.63 -13.34
C ALA A 112 8.14 -9.24 -13.93
N VAL A 113 6.90 -8.75 -13.89
CA VAL A 113 6.52 -7.41 -14.34
C VAL A 113 6.96 -6.31 -13.35
N ALA A 114 7.09 -6.61 -12.06
CA ALA A 114 7.52 -5.65 -11.03
C ALA A 114 9.05 -5.44 -10.96
N ILE A 115 9.86 -6.47 -11.19
CA ILE A 115 11.34 -6.41 -11.07
C ILE A 115 11.99 -5.27 -11.90
N PRO A 116 11.55 -4.95 -13.13
CA PRO A 116 12.07 -3.81 -13.86
C PRO A 116 11.81 -2.47 -13.14
N ARG A 117 10.60 -2.29 -12.57
CA ARG A 117 10.21 -1.06 -11.86
C ARG A 117 10.96 -0.85 -10.56
N LEU A 118 11.25 -1.92 -9.80
CA LEU A 118 12.05 -1.84 -8.58
C LEU A 118 13.42 -1.17 -8.82
N ALA A 119 13.99 -1.35 -10.01
CA ALA A 119 15.24 -0.70 -10.39
C ALA A 119 15.09 0.76 -10.83
N SER A 120 13.91 1.17 -11.30
CA SER A 120 13.67 2.53 -11.80
C SER A 120 13.21 3.49 -10.70
N TRP A 121 12.75 2.98 -9.56
CA TRP A 121 12.27 3.81 -8.45
C TRP A 121 13.38 4.60 -7.74
N TYR A 122 14.66 4.32 -8.05
CA TYR A 122 15.78 5.15 -7.63
C TYR A 122 16.83 5.21 -8.74
N ASN A 123 17.42 6.37 -8.98
CA ASN A 123 18.35 6.61 -10.11
C ASN A 123 19.73 5.94 -9.95
N GLY A 124 19.87 4.96 -9.05
CA GLY A 124 21.14 4.26 -8.84
C GLY A 124 22.20 5.06 -8.09
N GLU A 125 21.84 6.10 -7.34
CA GLU A 125 22.82 6.85 -6.51
C GLU A 125 22.95 6.28 -5.09
N CYS A 126 22.02 5.41 -4.68
CA CYS A 126 21.96 4.86 -3.32
C CYS A 126 22.81 3.60 -3.09
N HIS A 127 23.99 3.52 -3.69
CA HIS A 127 24.86 2.33 -3.59
C HIS A 127 25.72 2.31 -2.31
N ASN A 128 26.12 3.48 -1.79
CA ASN A 128 27.02 3.61 -0.62
C ASN A 128 26.47 4.53 0.48
N GLY A 129 25.19 4.91 0.39
CA GLY A 129 24.57 5.88 1.28
C GLY A 129 23.24 6.32 0.70
N HIS A 130 22.30 6.76 1.54
CA HIS A 130 21.02 7.26 1.07
C HIS A 130 21.18 8.70 0.58
N THR A 131 20.84 8.95 -0.68
CA THR A 131 20.76 10.29 -1.24
C THR A 131 19.29 10.64 -1.43
N GLU A 132 18.81 11.67 -0.72
CA GLU A 132 17.48 12.23 -0.97
C GLU A 132 17.51 12.99 -2.29
N LEU A 133 16.74 12.52 -3.27
CA LEU A 133 16.52 13.29 -4.49
C LEU A 133 15.51 14.41 -4.19
N PRO A 134 15.70 15.63 -4.71
CA PRO A 134 14.73 16.68 -4.59
C PRO A 134 13.37 16.20 -5.13
N GLN A 135 12.36 16.14 -4.28
CA GLN A 135 10.99 15.89 -4.74
C GLN A 135 10.54 17.08 -5.60
N ALA A 136 9.95 16.82 -6.76
CA ALA A 136 9.31 17.84 -7.55
C ALA A 136 8.02 18.27 -6.83
N GLY A 137 8.06 19.44 -6.19
CA GLY A 137 6.91 20.07 -5.55
C GLY A 137 6.89 19.88 -4.04
N GLY A 138 7.05 20.98 -3.31
CA GLY A 138 6.63 21.02 -1.91
C GLY A 138 5.11 20.86 -1.80
N ASN A 139 4.61 20.53 -0.60
CA ASN A 139 3.17 20.39 -0.30
C ASN A 139 2.34 21.67 -0.51
N ALA A 140 2.95 22.76 -0.98
CA ALA A 140 2.24 23.97 -1.34
C ALA A 140 1.46 23.70 -2.63
N VAL A 141 0.14 23.69 -2.53
CA VAL A 141 -0.74 23.75 -3.70
C VAL A 141 -0.36 25.03 -4.47
N PRO A 142 0.13 24.94 -5.72
CA PRO A 142 0.43 26.13 -6.50
C PRO A 142 -0.82 27.00 -6.60
N ALA A 143 -0.71 28.31 -6.45
CA ALA A 143 -1.89 29.21 -6.52
C ALA A 143 -2.67 29.04 -7.84
N GLU A 144 -1.96 28.67 -8.91
CA GLU A 144 -2.47 28.35 -10.25
C GLU A 144 -3.29 27.03 -10.32
N TRP A 145 -3.24 26.16 -9.30
CA TRP A 145 -3.97 24.89 -9.27
C TRP A 145 -5.49 25.08 -9.32
N ALA A 146 -6.00 26.08 -8.58
CA ALA A 146 -7.44 26.38 -8.57
C ALA A 146 -7.93 26.93 -9.92
N ASP A 147 -7.10 27.72 -10.61
CA ASP A 147 -7.41 28.25 -11.93
C ASP A 147 -7.31 27.17 -13.02
N TRP A 148 -6.35 26.24 -12.91
CA TRP A 148 -6.25 25.07 -13.78
C TRP A 148 -7.48 24.15 -13.67
N ILE A 149 -7.97 23.86 -12.46
CA ILE A 149 -9.22 23.11 -12.26
C ILE A 149 -10.37 23.80 -13.00
N ARG A 150 -10.52 25.12 -12.82
CA ARG A 150 -11.60 25.90 -13.44
C ARG A 150 -11.55 25.87 -14.97
N GLN A 151 -10.36 25.92 -15.56
CA GLN A 151 -10.18 25.92 -17.02
C GLN A 151 -10.30 24.51 -17.63
N SER A 152 -9.80 23.49 -16.95
CA SER A 152 -9.78 22.11 -17.46
C SER A 152 -11.17 21.46 -17.51
N HIS A 153 -12.11 21.93 -16.69
CA HIS A 153 -13.51 21.49 -16.69
C HIS A 153 -14.42 22.31 -17.63
N ALA A 154 -13.90 23.35 -18.29
CA ALA A 154 -14.69 24.30 -19.07
C ALA A 154 -14.63 24.09 -20.60
N HIS A 155 -14.16 22.93 -21.07
CA HIS A 155 -14.15 22.59 -22.50
C HIS A 155 -15.12 21.45 -22.82
N GLU A 156 -16.33 21.83 -23.26
CA GLU A 156 -17.14 21.14 -24.28
C GLU A 156 -17.37 22.13 -25.44
#